data_AF-A0A4Q1EX25-F1
#
_entry.id   AF-A0A4Q1EX25-F1
#
_cell.length_a   1.000
_cell.length_b   1.000
_cell.length_c   1.000
_cell.angle_alpha   90.00
_cell.angle_beta   90.00
_cell.angle_gamma   90.00
#
_symmetry.space_group_name_H-M   'P 1'
#
loop_
_entity.id
_entity.type
_entity.pdbx_description
1 polymer ?
#
loop_
_entity_poly.entity_id
_entity_poly.type
_entity_poly.pdbx_seq_one_letter_code
_entity_poly.pdbx_strand_id
1 'polypeptide(L)'
;MKESFSELRAETYSPEYISGLRWSIVILFGAIAVVLLGFFMDAVSDPSTDTASDMIFLLLFLIAGSLAGWLAYEMIRNQDEKISGLLINHQGILFLNTNEKVLSAIKYYDLVKSGNPYTKDIFSEFASHGKYSDFRKNLYVHEKDENREPKKKMVNLDVIPLKNRYDLIGHFLKGIKMFRPDLKIDPEVYKDFYLDEKTLRYTPENLKSDMKVKIITIAVIIVVIIAFRYFF
;
A
#
# COMPACT_ATOMS: atom_id res chain seq x y z
N MET A 1 14.78 13.64 32.75
CA MET A 1 14.00 12.45 32.36
C MET A 1 13.85 12.51 30.85
N LYS A 2 14.59 11.70 30.07
CA LYS A 2 14.42 11.67 28.60
C LYS A 2 13.00 11.18 28.33
N GLU A 3 12.21 11.94 27.58
CA GLU A 3 10.91 11.44 27.09
C GLU A 3 11.16 10.09 26.43
N SER A 4 10.53 9.04 26.94
CA SER A 4 10.52 7.74 26.29
C SER A 4 9.85 7.92 24.93
N PHE A 5 10.59 7.69 23.85
CA PHE A 5 10.02 7.69 22.50
C PHE A 5 8.93 6.62 22.44
N SER A 6 7.66 7.04 22.42
CA SER A 6 6.52 6.14 22.46
C SER A 6 6.46 5.30 21.19
N GLU A 7 5.93 4.09 21.28
CA GLU A 7 5.67 3.29 20.09
C GLU A 7 4.40 3.78 19.39
N LEU A 8 4.40 3.78 18.06
CA LEU A 8 3.22 4.06 17.24
C LEU A 8 2.98 2.90 16.30
N ARG A 9 1.78 2.32 16.38
CA ARG A 9 1.36 1.19 15.54
C ARG A 9 0.53 1.67 14.36
N ALA A 10 0.66 0.98 13.24
CA ALA A 10 -0.22 1.18 12.10
C ALA A 10 -1.67 0.84 12.43
N GLU A 11 -2.57 1.74 12.05
CA GLU A 11 -3.99 1.51 12.03
C GLU A 11 -4.41 1.21 10.59
N THR A 12 -4.96 0.02 10.36
CA THR A 12 -5.43 -0.39 9.04
C THR A 12 -6.93 -0.18 8.89
N TYR A 13 -7.40 -0.12 7.64
CA TYR A 13 -8.83 -0.27 7.37
C TYR A 13 -9.28 -1.67 7.76
N SER A 14 -10.47 -1.76 8.38
CA SER A 14 -11.03 -2.93 9.06
C SER A 14 -10.51 -4.27 8.50
N PRO A 15 -9.50 -4.88 9.15
CA PRO A 15 -8.79 -6.04 8.59
C PRO A 15 -9.72 -7.24 8.43
N GLU A 16 -10.69 -7.38 9.34
CA GLU A 16 -11.75 -8.39 9.28
C GLU A 16 -12.62 -8.24 8.02
N TYR A 17 -12.98 -7.00 7.64
CA TYR A 17 -13.79 -6.75 6.44
C TYR A 17 -13.03 -7.10 5.17
N ILE A 18 -11.74 -6.75 5.07
CA ILE A 18 -10.91 -7.06 3.90
C ILE A 18 -10.72 -8.58 3.79
N SER A 19 -10.47 -9.26 4.91
CA SER A 19 -10.38 -10.72 4.96
C SER A 19 -11.70 -11.39 4.56
N GLY A 20 -12.83 -10.92 5.10
CA GLY A 20 -14.17 -11.41 4.80
C GLY A 20 -14.55 -11.20 3.34
N LEU A 21 -14.23 -10.05 2.75
CA LEU A 21 -14.46 -9.77 1.33
C LEU A 21 -13.71 -10.77 0.45
N ARG A 22 -12.44 -11.04 0.75
CA ARG A 22 -11.62 -12.00 0.00
C ARG A 22 -12.20 -13.42 0.08
N TRP A 23 -12.58 -13.87 1.27
CA TRP A 23 -13.24 -15.17 1.45
C TRP A 23 -14.60 -15.24 0.74
N SER A 24 -15.35 -14.14 0.71
CA SER A 24 -16.63 -14.07 -0.01
C SER A 24 -16.44 -14.30 -1.51
N ILE A 25 -15.36 -13.80 -2.10
CA ILE A 25 -15.02 -14.06 -3.52
C ILE A 25 -14.72 -15.54 -3.74
N VAL A 26 -13.94 -16.17 -2.86
CA VAL A 26 -13.63 -17.61 -2.94
C VAL A 26 -14.92 -18.46 -2.84
N ILE A 27 -15.78 -18.15 -1.87
CA ILE A 27 -17.06 -18.84 -1.68
C ILE A 27 -17.97 -18.65 -2.90
N LEU A 28 -18.00 -17.44 -3.49
CA LEU A 28 -18.78 -17.17 -4.70
C LEU A 28 -18.33 -18.04 -5.87
N PHE A 29 -17.02 -18.13 -6.15
CA PHE A 29 -16.51 -19.02 -7.20
C PHE A 29 -16.78 -20.50 -6.90
N GLY A 30 -16.66 -20.90 -5.63
CA GLY A 30 -17.02 -22.25 -5.20
C GLY A 30 -18.50 -22.58 -5.43
N ALA A 31 -19.41 -21.66 -5.09
CA ALA A 31 -20.85 -21.82 -5.32
C ALA A 31 -21.18 -21.90 -6.82
N ILE A 32 -20.56 -21.04 -7.65
CA ILE A 32 -20.70 -21.09 -9.11
C ILE A 32 -20.24 -22.46 -9.64
N ALA A 33 -19.11 -22.98 -9.16
CA ALA A 33 -18.62 -24.30 -9.56
C ALA A 33 -19.64 -25.40 -9.19
N VAL A 34 -20.21 -25.38 -7.99
CA VAL A 34 -21.23 -26.36 -7.57
C VAL A 34 -22.46 -26.32 -8.47
N VAL A 35 -22.95 -25.12 -8.82
CA VAL A 35 -24.10 -24.97 -9.73
C VAL A 35 -23.77 -25.49 -11.14
N LEU A 36 -22.60 -25.17 -11.68
CA LEU A 36 -22.16 -25.65 -12.99
C LEU A 36 -22.00 -27.18 -13.02
N LEU A 37 -21.55 -27.78 -11.92
CA LEU A 37 -21.48 -29.23 -11.78
C LEU A 37 -22.88 -29.87 -11.80
N GLY A 38 -23.86 -29.24 -11.14
CA GLY A 38 -25.27 -29.66 -11.19
C GLY A 38 -25.80 -29.65 -12.63
N PHE A 39 -25.61 -28.55 -13.36
CA PHE A 39 -26.01 -28.46 -14.77
C PHE A 39 -25.33 -29.51 -15.65
N PHE A 40 -24.06 -29.81 -15.39
CA PHE A 40 -23.37 -30.89 -16.09
C PHE A 40 -23.99 -32.27 -15.79
N MET A 41 -24.32 -32.56 -14.53
CA MET A 41 -24.95 -33.84 -14.16
C MET A 41 -26.34 -34.00 -14.79
N ASP A 42 -27.14 -32.93 -14.79
CA ASP A 42 -28.46 -32.92 -15.43
C ASP A 42 -28.34 -33.12 -16.94
N ALA A 43 -27.40 -32.41 -17.57
CA ALA A 43 -27.20 -32.48 -19.02
C ALA A 43 -26.64 -33.83 -19.49
N VAL A 44 -25.77 -34.49 -18.70
CA VAL A 44 -25.31 -35.87 -19.00
C VAL A 44 -26.41 -36.91 -18.78
N SER A 45 -27.37 -36.63 -17.89
CA SER A 45 -28.46 -37.56 -17.58
C SER A 45 -29.62 -37.49 -18.58
N ASP A 46 -29.71 -36.40 -19.35
CA ASP A 46 -30.73 -36.21 -20.39
C ASP A 46 -30.21 -36.74 -21.75
N PRO A 47 -30.87 -37.71 -22.39
CA PRO A 47 -30.44 -38.21 -23.70
C PRO A 47 -30.69 -37.24 -24.87
N SER A 48 -31.33 -36.08 -24.62
CA SER A 48 -31.72 -35.11 -25.66
C SER A 48 -30.77 -33.91 -25.80
N THR A 49 -29.79 -33.77 -24.89
CA THR A 49 -28.81 -32.67 -24.88
C THR A 49 -27.63 -32.93 -25.81
N ASP A 50 -27.13 -31.87 -26.43
CA ASP A 50 -25.97 -31.94 -27.33
C ASP A 50 -24.68 -32.10 -26.51
N THR A 51 -23.84 -33.08 -26.90
CA THR A 51 -22.56 -33.41 -26.24
C THR A 51 -21.64 -32.19 -26.10
N ALA A 52 -21.73 -31.23 -27.02
CA ALA A 52 -20.96 -29.98 -26.95
C ALA A 52 -21.36 -29.11 -25.75
N SER A 53 -22.66 -29.07 -25.41
CA SER A 53 -23.19 -28.30 -24.27
C SER A 53 -22.68 -28.88 -22.94
N ASP A 54 -22.67 -30.20 -22.81
CA ASP A 54 -22.20 -30.89 -21.60
C ASP A 54 -20.71 -30.59 -21.35
N MET A 55 -19.91 -30.64 -22.42
CA MET A 55 -18.48 -30.34 -22.35
C MET A 55 -18.21 -28.89 -21.93
N ILE A 56 -19.09 -27.95 -22.30
CA ILE A 56 -18.97 -26.54 -21.89
C ILE A 56 -19.20 -26.39 -20.38
N PHE A 57 -20.23 -27.01 -19.81
CA PHE A 57 -20.49 -26.92 -18.37
C PHE A 57 -19.36 -27.55 -17.55
N LEU A 58 -18.82 -28.69 -18.01
CA LEU A 58 -17.66 -29.32 -17.38
C LEU A 58 -16.42 -28.41 -17.42
N LEU A 59 -16.13 -27.80 -18.57
CA LEU A 59 -14.99 -26.89 -18.72
C LEU A 59 -15.11 -25.67 -17.81
N LEU A 60 -16.29 -25.05 -17.75
CA LEU A 60 -16.55 -23.92 -16.86
C LEU A 60 -16.45 -24.31 -15.38
N PHE A 61 -16.93 -25.49 -15.01
CA PHE A 61 -16.77 -26.04 -13.66
C PHE A 61 -15.30 -26.16 -13.29
N LEU A 62 -14.48 -26.76 -14.16
CA LEU A 62 -13.05 -26.92 -13.91
C LEU A 62 -12.36 -25.57 -13.75
N ILE A 63 -12.65 -24.59 -14.61
CA ILE A 63 -12.07 -23.24 -14.52
C ILE A 63 -12.47 -22.56 -13.20
N ALA A 64 -13.77 -22.54 -12.87
CA ALA A 64 -14.26 -21.90 -11.66
C ALA A 64 -13.73 -22.57 -10.39
N GLY A 65 -13.73 -23.91 -10.36
CA GLY A 65 -13.21 -24.70 -9.25
C GLY A 65 -11.70 -24.53 -9.07
N SER A 66 -10.92 -24.58 -10.16
CA SER A 66 -9.48 -24.32 -10.12
C SER A 66 -9.17 -22.91 -9.64
N LEU A 67 -9.93 -21.90 -10.08
CA LEU A 67 -9.73 -20.51 -9.65
C LEU A 67 -10.06 -20.35 -8.16
N ALA A 68 -11.16 -20.93 -7.67
CA ALA A 68 -11.52 -20.92 -6.25
C ALA A 68 -10.42 -21.60 -5.40
N GLY A 69 -9.96 -22.77 -5.83
CA GLY A 69 -8.91 -23.53 -5.15
C GLY A 69 -7.58 -22.79 -5.13
N TRP A 70 -7.19 -22.18 -6.26
CA TRP A 70 -5.98 -21.36 -6.34
C TRP A 70 -6.03 -20.14 -5.42
N LEU A 71 -7.14 -19.39 -5.43
CA LEU A 71 -7.33 -18.23 -4.56
C LEU A 71 -7.32 -18.62 -3.08
N ALA A 72 -8.00 -19.71 -2.71
CA ALA A 72 -7.97 -20.24 -1.34
C ALA A 72 -6.54 -20.65 -0.93
N TYR A 73 -5.83 -21.33 -1.82
CA TYR A 73 -4.45 -21.74 -1.62
C TYR A 73 -3.54 -20.52 -1.41
N GLU A 74 -3.61 -19.49 -2.25
CA GLU A 74 -2.81 -18.27 -2.12
C GLU A 74 -3.14 -17.47 -0.85
N MET A 75 -4.41 -17.52 -0.41
CA MET A 75 -4.83 -16.92 0.85
C MET A 75 -4.26 -17.65 2.06
N ILE A 76 -4.19 -18.97 2.04
CA ILE A 76 -3.66 -19.74 3.18
C ILE A 76 -2.13 -19.77 3.16
N ARG A 77 -1.54 -19.84 1.96
CA ARG A 77 -0.11 -19.94 1.75
C ARG A 77 0.60 -18.62 2.06
N ASN A 78 1.73 -18.74 2.75
CA ASN A 78 2.67 -17.66 3.04
C ASN A 78 2.07 -16.48 3.84
N GLN A 79 1.02 -16.72 4.64
CA GLN A 79 0.49 -15.72 5.57
C GLN A 79 1.56 -15.22 6.54
N ASP A 80 2.48 -16.09 6.95
CA ASP A 80 3.60 -15.75 7.83
C ASP A 80 4.69 -14.91 7.17
N GLU A 81 4.73 -14.84 5.84
CA GLU A 81 5.71 -14.07 5.09
C GLU A 81 5.15 -12.73 4.60
N LYS A 82 3.83 -12.53 4.74
CA LYS A 82 3.15 -11.30 4.30
C LYS A 82 3.20 -10.26 5.41
N ILE A 83 3.53 -9.02 5.03
CA ILE A 83 3.45 -7.87 5.93
C ILE A 83 1.97 -7.56 6.18
N SER A 84 1.57 -7.55 7.45
CA SER A 84 0.21 -7.23 7.89
C SER A 84 0.17 -6.13 8.96
N GLY A 85 1.31 -5.75 9.51
CA GLY A 85 1.42 -4.67 10.49
C GLY A 85 2.70 -3.85 10.31
N LEU A 86 2.67 -2.62 10.83
CA LEU A 86 3.84 -1.74 10.97
C LEU A 86 3.90 -1.23 12.41
N LEU A 87 5.10 -1.16 12.95
CA LEU A 87 5.36 -0.59 14.27
C LEU A 87 6.54 0.37 14.18
N ILE A 88 6.38 1.58 14.69
CA ILE A 88 7.45 2.58 14.76
C ILE A 88 7.81 2.77 16.21
N ASN A 89 9.05 2.45 16.57
CA ASN A 89 9.56 2.57 17.92
C ASN A 89 10.98 3.14 17.91
N HIS A 90 11.69 3.01 19.04
CA HIS A 90 13.06 3.50 19.21
C HIS A 90 14.09 2.87 18.26
N GLN A 91 13.79 1.73 17.64
CA GLN A 91 14.68 1.08 16.68
C GLN A 91 14.52 1.66 15.26
N GLY A 92 13.30 2.04 14.89
CA GLY A 92 12.95 2.47 13.54
C GLY A 92 11.55 2.03 13.14
N ILE A 93 11.36 1.70 11.86
CA ILE A 93 10.13 1.10 11.32
C ILE A 93 10.34 -0.41 11.27
N LEU A 94 9.44 -1.15 11.91
CA LEU A 94 9.38 -2.60 11.88
C LEU A 94 8.19 -3.04 11.04
N PHE A 95 8.45 -3.92 10.08
CA PHE A 95 7.43 -4.54 9.23
C PHE A 95 7.11 -5.91 9.81
N LEU A 96 5.86 -6.11 10.22
CA LEU A 96 5.40 -7.26 10.98
C LEU A 96 4.50 -8.15 10.13
N ASN A 97 4.55 -9.45 10.38
CA ASN A 97 3.53 -10.40 9.89
C ASN A 97 2.35 -10.49 10.87
N THR A 98 1.39 -11.38 10.55
CA THR A 98 0.16 -11.56 11.34
C THR A 98 0.41 -12.12 12.73
N ASN A 99 1.55 -12.78 12.93
CA ASN A 99 2.02 -13.32 14.21
C ASN A 99 2.94 -12.36 14.97
N GLU A 100 2.94 -11.06 14.63
CA GLU A 100 3.81 -10.02 15.21
C GLU A 100 5.32 -10.28 15.03
N LYS A 101 5.71 -11.21 14.15
CA LYS A 101 7.11 -11.47 13.82
C LYS A 101 7.62 -10.37 12.89
N VAL A 102 8.78 -9.81 13.23
CA VAL A 102 9.47 -8.84 12.37
C VAL A 102 10.02 -9.53 11.12
N LEU A 103 9.52 -9.13 9.96
CA LEU A 103 9.96 -9.60 8.64
C LEU A 103 11.09 -8.76 8.06
N SER A 104 11.01 -7.44 8.26
CA SER A 104 12.04 -6.50 7.84
C SER A 104 11.99 -5.23 8.68
N ALA A 105 13.03 -4.40 8.60
CA ALA A 105 13.10 -3.15 9.33
C ALA A 105 13.85 -2.06 8.54
N ILE A 106 13.50 -0.81 8.82
CA ILE A 106 14.28 0.39 8.49
C ILE A 106 14.72 0.96 9.83
N LYS A 107 15.97 0.71 10.23
CA LYS A 107 16.47 1.10 11.56
C LYS A 107 17.13 2.47 11.50
N TYR A 108 16.94 3.30 12.53
CA TYR A 108 17.57 4.62 12.59
C TYR A 108 19.10 4.55 12.55
N TYR A 109 19.68 3.53 13.20
CA TYR A 109 21.13 3.35 13.23
C TYR A 109 21.72 3.04 11.84
N ASP A 110 20.95 2.40 10.96
CA ASP A 110 21.41 1.97 9.64
C ASP A 110 21.29 3.09 8.58
N LEU A 111 20.58 4.18 8.91
CA LEU A 111 20.44 5.34 8.02
C LEU A 111 21.79 6.03 7.80
N VAL A 112 22.00 6.63 6.64
CA VAL A 112 23.23 7.39 6.35
C VAL A 112 22.92 8.69 5.64
N LYS A 113 23.93 9.56 5.62
CA LYS A 113 23.89 10.75 4.79
C LYS A 113 23.91 10.35 3.32
N SER A 114 23.32 11.18 2.47
CA SER A 114 23.45 11.00 1.04
C SER A 114 24.92 11.13 0.62
N GLY A 115 25.35 10.28 -0.32
CA GLY A 115 26.63 10.43 -1.00
C GLY A 115 26.66 11.61 -1.98
N ASN A 116 25.50 12.17 -2.34
CA ASN A 116 25.37 13.30 -3.26
C ASN A 116 25.08 14.60 -2.49
N PRO A 117 25.93 15.65 -2.62
CA PRO A 117 25.79 16.90 -1.88
C PRO A 117 24.53 17.71 -2.24
N TYR A 118 23.89 17.43 -3.38
CA TYR A 118 22.69 18.13 -3.85
C TYR A 118 21.39 17.47 -3.40
N THR A 119 21.43 16.22 -2.95
CA THR A 119 20.27 15.51 -2.41
C THR A 119 20.30 15.57 -0.89
N LYS A 120 19.16 15.86 -0.26
CA LYS A 120 19.04 15.76 1.20
C LYS A 120 19.07 14.31 1.64
N ASP A 121 19.37 14.08 2.93
CA ASP A 121 19.52 12.73 3.48
C ASP A 121 18.17 12.01 3.53
N ILE A 122 17.12 12.76 3.84
CA ILE A 122 15.72 12.35 3.86
C ILE A 122 14.92 13.28 2.96
N PHE A 123 14.21 12.75 1.97
CA PHE A 123 13.53 13.54 0.95
C PHE A 123 12.30 12.83 0.40
N SER A 124 11.47 13.55 -0.35
CA SER A 124 10.23 13.06 -0.92
C SER A 124 10.25 13.17 -2.44
N GLU A 125 9.86 12.11 -3.14
CA GLU A 125 9.84 12.06 -4.60
C GLU A 125 8.65 11.24 -5.10
N PHE A 126 8.20 11.50 -6.32
CA PHE A 126 7.22 10.64 -6.99
C PHE A 126 7.82 9.27 -7.30
N ALA A 127 7.01 8.22 -7.28
CA ALA A 127 7.48 6.90 -7.69
C ALA A 127 7.93 6.92 -9.17
N SER A 128 9.20 6.56 -9.43
CA SER A 128 9.78 6.57 -10.79
C SER A 128 9.33 5.39 -11.69
N HIS A 129 8.43 4.50 -11.26
CA HIS A 129 8.09 3.29 -12.01
C HIS A 129 6.61 3.23 -12.40
N GLY A 130 6.32 3.50 -13.69
CA GLY A 130 5.04 3.18 -14.34
C GLY A 130 4.58 4.21 -15.37
N LYS A 131 3.75 3.79 -16.34
CA LYS A 131 3.05 4.66 -17.31
C LYS A 131 2.09 5.67 -16.65
N TYR A 132 1.86 5.54 -15.35
CA TYR A 132 1.08 6.43 -14.50
C TYR A 132 1.96 6.79 -13.30
N SER A 133 2.39 8.04 -13.20
CA SER A 133 3.04 8.55 -11.99
C SER A 133 2.01 8.50 -10.86
N ASP A 134 2.35 7.86 -9.74
CA ASP A 134 1.56 8.02 -8.52
C ASP A 134 1.45 9.51 -8.22
N PHE A 135 0.23 10.02 -8.00
CA PHE A 135 0.01 11.42 -7.61
C PHE A 135 0.55 11.71 -6.21
N ARG A 136 0.97 10.68 -5.47
CA ARG A 136 1.52 10.78 -4.12
C ARG A 136 3.04 10.64 -4.16
N LYS A 137 3.71 11.52 -3.43
CA LYS A 137 5.14 11.40 -3.17
C LYS A 137 5.40 10.31 -2.12
N ASN A 138 6.51 9.61 -2.30
CA ASN A 138 7.05 8.60 -1.38
C ASN A 138 8.20 9.19 -0.59
N LEU A 139 8.35 8.72 0.66
CA LEU A 139 9.47 9.11 1.51
C LEU A 139 10.67 8.23 1.17
N TYR A 140 11.82 8.84 0.99
CA TYR A 140 13.08 8.17 0.74
C TYR A 140 14.09 8.49 1.83
N VAL A 141 14.88 7.47 2.16
CA VAL A 141 16.02 7.54 3.07
C VAL A 141 17.23 6.92 2.39
N HIS A 142 18.42 7.12 2.94
CA HIS A 142 19.61 6.39 2.53
C HIS A 142 20.00 5.38 3.61
N GLU A 143 20.32 4.16 3.21
CA GLU A 143 20.90 3.11 4.06
C GLU A 143 22.22 2.64 3.45
N LYS A 144 23.12 2.06 4.25
CA LYS A 144 24.33 1.42 3.70
C LYS A 144 23.93 0.15 2.95
N ASP A 145 24.43 0.01 1.72
CA ASP A 145 24.39 -1.28 1.03
C ASP A 145 25.51 -2.22 1.52
N GLU A 146 25.60 -3.40 0.90
CA GLU A 146 26.61 -4.41 1.21
C GLU A 146 28.05 -3.89 1.04
N ASN A 147 28.26 -2.92 0.16
CA ASN A 147 29.54 -2.27 -0.10
C ASN A 147 29.79 -1.06 0.81
N ARG A 148 28.89 -0.79 1.77
CA ARG A 148 28.88 0.37 2.68
C ARG A 148 28.64 1.71 1.98
N GLU A 149 28.19 1.69 0.73
CA GLU A 149 27.84 2.89 -0.01
C GLU A 149 26.41 3.33 0.33
N PRO A 150 26.13 4.66 0.39
CA PRO A 150 24.79 5.16 0.60
C PRO A 150 23.86 4.77 -0.56
N LYS A 151 22.86 3.93 -0.27
CA LYS A 151 21.83 3.51 -1.23
C LYS A 151 20.48 4.09 -0.87
N LYS A 152 19.85 4.74 -1.85
CA LYS A 152 18.48 5.23 -1.75
C LYS A 152 17.50 4.07 -1.50
N LYS A 153 16.66 4.19 -0.48
CA LYS A 153 15.63 3.23 -0.10
C LYS A 153 14.29 3.94 0.09
N MET A 154 13.25 3.39 -0.52
CA MET A 154 11.88 3.86 -0.34
C MET A 154 11.33 3.37 0.99
N VAL A 155 10.73 4.26 1.77
CA VAL A 155 9.96 3.91 2.96
C VAL A 155 8.57 3.48 2.49
N ASN A 156 8.44 2.20 2.16
CA ASN A 156 7.21 1.64 1.59
C ASN A 156 6.14 1.40 2.66
N LEU A 157 5.42 2.45 3.06
CA LEU A 157 4.28 2.33 3.98
C LEU A 157 3.01 1.81 3.29
N ASP A 158 2.94 1.91 1.96
CA ASP A 158 1.77 1.55 1.17
C ASP A 158 1.68 0.02 0.89
N VAL A 159 2.52 -0.78 1.57
CA VAL A 159 2.44 -2.25 1.60
C VAL A 159 1.13 -2.78 2.19
N ILE A 160 0.49 -2.00 3.07
CA ILE A 160 -0.84 -2.26 3.63
C ILE A 160 -1.70 -0.98 3.61
N PRO A 161 -3.03 -1.08 3.54
CA PRO A 161 -3.89 0.09 3.55
C PRO A 161 -3.96 0.72 4.96
N LEU A 162 -3.36 1.90 5.11
CA LEU A 162 -3.19 2.61 6.39
C LEU A 162 -4.17 3.78 6.55
N LYS A 163 -4.79 3.90 7.73
CA LYS A 163 -5.58 5.06 8.17
C LYS A 163 -4.70 6.19 8.68
N ASN A 164 -3.72 5.88 9.51
CA ASN A 164 -2.83 6.83 10.19
C ASN A 164 -1.47 7.00 9.48
N ARG A 165 -1.44 6.88 8.13
CA ARG A 165 -0.20 6.94 7.32
C ARG A 165 0.65 8.18 7.62
N TYR A 166 0.02 9.36 7.65
CA TYR A 166 0.76 10.62 7.86
C TYR A 166 1.29 10.73 9.29
N ASP A 167 0.56 10.23 10.29
CA ASP A 167 1.05 10.14 11.67
C ASP A 167 2.25 9.21 11.79
N LEU A 168 2.24 8.07 11.09
CA LEU A 168 3.38 7.15 11.02
C LEU A 168 4.61 7.83 10.43
N ILE A 169 4.46 8.56 9.32
CA ILE A 169 5.57 9.34 8.72
C ILE A 169 6.08 10.39 9.71
N GLY A 170 5.19 11.18 10.31
CA GLY A 170 5.55 12.20 11.29
C GLY A 170 6.32 11.61 12.49
N HIS A 171 5.85 10.48 13.01
CA HIS A 171 6.48 9.79 14.13
C HIS A 171 7.85 9.20 13.76
N PHE A 172 7.99 8.64 12.55
CA PHE A 172 9.28 8.19 12.03
C PHE A 172 10.29 9.35 11.91
N LEU A 173 9.86 10.49 11.36
CA LEU A 173 10.70 11.69 11.26
C LEU A 173 11.07 12.24 12.64
N LYS A 174 10.19 12.12 13.63
CA LYS A 174 10.48 12.47 15.03
C LYS A 174 11.57 11.58 15.59
N GLY A 175 11.51 10.28 15.32
CA GLY A 175 12.56 9.33 15.66
C GLY A 175 13.89 9.66 14.96
N ILE A 176 13.87 10.01 13.67
CA ILE A 176 15.07 10.47 12.96
C ILE A 176 15.69 11.70 13.65
N LYS A 177 14.90 12.75 13.95
CA LYS A 177 15.42 13.94 14.66
C LYS A 177 16.01 13.60 16.03
N MET A 178 15.43 12.61 16.74
CA MET A 178 15.85 12.23 18.08
C MET A 178 17.10 11.34 18.10
N PHE A 179 17.16 10.32 17.24
CA PHE A 179 18.21 9.30 17.25
C PHE A 179 19.32 9.57 16.23
N ARG A 180 19.05 10.38 15.19
CA ARG A 180 19.97 10.75 14.11
C ARG A 180 19.88 12.24 13.76
N PRO A 181 20.18 13.14 14.74
CA PRO A 181 20.14 14.58 14.50
C PRO A 181 21.18 15.06 13.47
N ASP A 182 22.14 14.21 13.10
CA ASP A 182 23.12 14.46 12.05
C ASP A 182 22.52 14.44 10.63
N LEU A 183 21.36 13.81 10.44
CA LEU A 183 20.68 13.68 9.14
C LEU A 183 19.80 14.90 8.86
N LYS A 184 19.87 15.42 7.63
CA LYS A 184 19.10 16.56 7.15
C LYS A 184 17.86 16.10 6.41
N ILE A 185 16.70 16.51 6.93
CA ILE A 185 15.40 16.32 6.28
C ILE A 185 15.16 17.47 5.31
N ASP A 186 14.73 17.15 4.10
CA ASP A 186 14.28 18.14 3.11
C ASP A 186 13.02 18.87 3.62
N PRO A 187 12.98 20.21 3.66
CA PRO A 187 11.78 20.95 4.02
C PRO A 187 10.54 20.60 3.20
N GLU A 188 10.70 20.13 1.96
CA GLU A 188 9.57 19.67 1.13
C GLU A 188 8.84 18.47 1.75
N VAL A 189 9.54 17.61 2.49
CA VAL A 189 8.94 16.43 3.15
C VAL A 189 7.80 16.85 4.06
N TYR A 190 7.93 17.96 4.79
CA TYR A 190 6.86 18.43 5.67
C TYR A 190 5.62 18.85 4.89
N LYS A 191 5.79 19.50 3.74
CA LYS A 191 4.68 19.92 2.89
C LYS A 191 4.02 18.73 2.21
N ASP A 192 4.83 17.83 1.65
CA ASP A 192 4.37 16.68 0.88
C ASP A 192 3.59 15.66 1.72
N PHE A 193 3.87 15.59 3.01
CA PHE A 193 3.16 14.73 3.96
C PHE A 193 2.24 15.49 4.93
N TYR A 194 1.99 16.78 4.68
CA TYR A 194 1.08 17.63 5.46
C TYR A 194 1.40 17.63 6.97
N LEU A 195 2.68 17.73 7.29
CA LEU A 195 3.20 17.74 8.65
C LEU A 195 3.53 19.17 9.09
N ASP A 196 3.29 19.47 10.36
CA ASP A 196 3.86 20.67 10.98
C ASP A 196 5.36 20.45 11.23
N GLU A 197 6.22 21.35 10.73
CA GLU A 197 7.67 21.18 10.76
C GLU A 197 8.26 21.13 12.19
N LYS A 198 7.61 21.80 13.14
CA LYS A 198 8.06 21.90 14.54
C LYS A 198 7.66 20.68 15.35
N THR A 199 6.40 20.28 15.25
CA THR A 199 5.81 19.21 16.05
C THR A 199 5.85 17.85 15.37
N LEU A 200 6.03 17.82 14.05
CA LEU A 200 5.96 16.64 13.19
C LEU A 200 4.62 15.91 13.25
N ARG A 201 3.56 16.61 13.65
CA ARG A 201 2.20 16.08 13.67
C ARG A 201 1.50 16.32 12.35
N TYR A 202 0.67 15.36 11.95
CA TYR A 202 -0.18 15.48 10.77
C TYR A 202 -1.22 16.58 10.97
N THR A 203 -1.35 17.45 9.97
CA THR A 203 -2.25 18.61 9.95
C THR A 203 -3.30 18.39 8.85
N PRO A 204 -4.49 17.82 9.19
CA PRO A 204 -5.49 17.44 8.19
C PRO A 204 -6.08 18.63 7.45
N GLU A 205 -6.03 19.84 8.00
CA GLU A 205 -6.49 21.06 7.33
C GLU A 205 -5.69 21.33 6.05
N ASN A 206 -4.37 21.08 6.09
CA ASN A 206 -3.48 21.29 4.94
C ASN A 206 -3.84 20.35 3.79
N LEU A 207 -4.09 19.06 4.10
CA LEU A 207 -4.55 18.09 3.10
C LEU A 207 -5.90 18.51 2.50
N LYS A 208 -6.86 18.90 3.34
CA LYS A 208 -8.18 19.35 2.86
C LYS A 208 -8.07 20.57 1.97
N SER A 209 -7.23 21.54 2.33
CA SER A 209 -6.99 22.74 1.53
C SER A 209 -6.36 22.43 0.19
N ASP A 210 -5.30 21.61 0.17
CA ASP A 210 -4.62 21.21 -1.06
C ASP A 210 -5.55 20.44 -2.01
N MET A 211 -6.33 19.49 -1.47
CA MET A 211 -7.33 18.76 -2.24
C MET A 211 -8.40 19.67 -2.84
N LYS A 212 -8.88 20.68 -2.09
CA LYS A 212 -9.84 21.68 -2.61
C LYS A 212 -9.25 22.44 -3.80
N VAL A 213 -8.01 22.94 -3.68
CA VAL A 213 -7.34 23.67 -4.76
C VAL A 213 -7.17 22.79 -5.99
N LYS A 214 -6.71 21.55 -5.81
CA LYS A 214 -6.55 20.58 -6.92
C LYS A 214 -7.87 20.30 -7.64
N ILE A 215 -8.96 20.08 -6.90
CA ILE A 215 -10.29 19.84 -7.48
C ILE A 215 -10.76 21.06 -8.28
N ILE A 216 -10.60 22.27 -7.74
CA ILE A 216 -10.97 23.52 -8.43
C ILE A 216 -10.15 23.69 -9.71
N THR A 217 -8.84 23.46 -9.66
CA THR A 217 -7.97 23.56 -10.83
C THR A 217 -8.38 22.57 -11.93
N ILE A 218 -8.65 21.31 -11.59
CA ILE A 218 -9.12 20.30 -12.55
C ILE A 218 -10.45 20.72 -13.16
N ALA A 219 -11.40 21.21 -12.35
CA ALA A 219 -12.68 21.69 -12.83
C ALA A 219 -12.54 22.85 -13.83
N VAL A 220 -11.66 23.82 -13.54
CA VAL A 220 -11.37 24.95 -14.44
C VAL A 220 -10.78 24.45 -15.76
N ILE A 221 -9.82 23.52 -15.72
CA ILE A 221 -9.21 22.94 -16.94
C ILE A 221 -10.29 22.26 -17.80
N ILE A 222 -11.18 21.47 -17.20
CA ILE A 222 -12.29 20.81 -17.92
C ILE A 222 -13.21 21.84 -18.57
N VAL A 223 -13.59 22.91 -17.87
CA VAL A 223 -14.44 23.97 -18.42
C VAL A 223 -13.76 24.67 -19.61
N VAL A 224 -12.46 24.95 -19.51
CA VAL A 224 -11.69 25.56 -20.61
C VAL A 224 -11.65 24.64 -21.84
N ILE A 225 -11.43 23.34 -21.65
CA ILE A 225 -11.42 22.35 -22.74
C ILE A 225 -12.80 22.27 -23.42
N ILE A 226 -13.88 22.25 -22.63
CA ILE A 226 -15.25 22.25 -23.16
C ILE A 226 -15.52 23.52 -23.94
N ALA A 227 -15.22 24.70 -23.37
CA ALA A 227 -15.41 25.98 -24.04
C ALA A 227 -14.63 26.02 -25.37
N PHE A 228 -13.36 25.63 -25.37
CA PHE A 228 -12.54 25.57 -26.57
C PHE A 228 -13.17 24.68 -27.65
N ARG A 229 -13.72 23.52 -27.28
CA ARG A 229 -14.39 22.59 -28.21
C ARG A 229 -15.71 23.12 -28.79
N TYR A 230 -16.42 23.98 -28.07
CA TYR A 230 -17.69 24.56 -28.52
C TYR A 230 -17.51 25.86 -29.33
N PHE A 231 -16.43 26.61 -29.09
CA PHE A 231 -16.15 27.87 -29.78
C PHE A 231 -15.20 27.74 -30.99
N PHE A 232 -14.44 26.64 -31.10
CA PHE A 232 -13.53 26.31 -32.21
C PHE A 232 -13.77 24.88 -32.71
#